data_AF-A0A368ERI3-F1
#
_entry.id   AF-A0A368ERI3-F1
#
_cell.length_a   1.000
_cell.length_b   1.000
_cell.length_c   1.000
_cell.angle_alpha   90.00
_cell.angle_beta   90.00
_cell.angle_gamma   90.00
#
_symmetry.space_group_name_H-M   'P 1'
#
loop_
_entity.id
_entity.type
_entity.pdbx_description
1 polymer ?
#
loop_
_entity_poly.entity_id
_entity_poly.type
_entity_poly.pdbx_seq_one_letter_code
_entity_poly.pdbx_strand_id
1 'polypeptide(L)'
;ERLGWPITTFNRKLDNVCDKLDRDGVPGLRGGVGKLARNRKSRLVEHAIMARLVTPTDLALLDAGQPREIAPQTASGGSTR
;
A
#
# COMPACT_ATOMS: atom_id res chain seq x y z
N GLU A 1 2.92 2.41 -11.41
CA GLU A 1 2.64 1.59 -10.20
C GLU A 1 1.11 1.61 -9.96
N ARG A 2 0.45 0.46 -9.82
CA ARG A 2 -1.03 0.32 -9.85
C ARG A 2 -1.78 1.14 -8.78
N LEU A 3 -1.12 1.48 -7.68
CA LEU A 3 -1.72 2.24 -6.56
C LEU A 3 -1.77 3.76 -6.78
N GLY A 4 -1.05 4.32 -7.76
CA GLY A 4 -1.01 5.77 -7.99
C GLY A 4 -0.38 6.59 -6.86
N TRP A 5 0.33 5.95 -5.92
CA TRP A 5 0.98 6.65 -4.80
C TRP A 5 2.43 7.00 -5.12
N PRO A 6 2.93 8.15 -4.62
CA PRO A 6 4.36 8.42 -4.61
C PRO A 6 5.12 7.34 -3.84
N ILE A 7 6.31 6.96 -4.31
CA ILE A 7 7.13 5.90 -3.71
C ILE A 7 7.45 6.13 -2.22
N THR A 8 7.57 7.39 -1.80
CA THR A 8 7.77 7.77 -0.39
C THR A 8 6.55 7.48 0.47
N THR A 9 5.35 7.76 -0.05
CA THR A 9 4.09 7.43 0.61
C THR A 9 3.86 5.93 0.64
N PHE A 10 4.18 5.23 -0.45
CA PHE A 10 4.12 3.77 -0.49
C PHE A 10 5.02 3.12 0.56
N ASN A 11 6.31 3.50 0.60
CA ASN A 11 7.24 2.95 1.58
C ASN A 11 6.79 3.25 3.02
N ARG A 12 6.30 4.47 3.30
CA ARG A 12 5.74 4.82 4.61
C ARG A 12 4.52 3.97 4.98
N LYS A 13 3.61 3.71 4.04
CA LYS A 13 2.45 2.82 4.30
C LYS A 13 2.89 1.39 4.55
N LEU A 14 3.87 0.90 3.80
CA LEU A 14 4.46 -0.42 3.98
C LEU A 14 5.12 -0.56 5.36
N ASP A 15 5.88 0.44 5.80
CA ASP A 15 6.50 0.45 7.13
C ASP A 15 5.45 0.40 8.24
N ASN A 16 4.37 1.19 8.15
CA ASN A 16 3.26 1.14 9.12
C ASN A 16 2.61 -0.26 9.21
N VAL A 17 2.48 -0.96 8.07
CA VAL A 17 1.95 -2.34 8.05
C VAL A 17 2.92 -3.30 8.73
N CYS A 18 4.23 -3.18 8.47
CA CYS A 18 5.25 -4.01 9.10
C CYS A 18 5.25 -3.80 10.63
N ASP A 19 5.18 -2.55 11.08
CA ASP A 19 5.16 -2.22 12.50
C ASP A 19 3.90 -2.77 13.20
N LYS A 20 2.75 -2.74 12.51
CA LYS A 20 1.52 -3.32 13.05
C LYS A 20 1.63 -4.83 13.23
N LEU A 21 2.08 -5.54 12.19
CA LEU A 21 2.22 -7.00 12.24
C LEU A 21 3.31 -7.44 13.23
N ASP A 22 4.38 -6.66 13.39
CA ASP A 22 5.39 -6.89 14.43
C ASP A 22 4.77 -6.80 15.84
N ARG A 23 3.91 -5.80 16.08
CA ARG A 23 3.17 -5.67 17.34
C ARG A 23 2.19 -6.83 17.56
N ASP A 24 1.63 -7.37 16.49
CA ASP A 24 0.75 -8.54 16.52
C ASP A 24 1.53 -9.87 16.68
N GLY A 25 2.87 -9.80 16.78
CA GLY A 25 3.73 -10.95 17.08
C GLY A 25 4.26 -11.69 15.86
N VAL A 26 4.16 -11.12 14.66
CA VAL A 26 4.69 -11.74 13.43
C VAL A 26 6.22 -11.68 13.46
N PRO A 27 6.91 -12.84 13.53
CA PRO A 27 8.36 -12.86 13.66
C PRO A 27 9.05 -12.40 12.37
N GLY A 28 10.18 -11.70 12.53
CA GLY A 28 11.04 -11.32 11.40
C GLY A 28 10.62 -10.07 10.64
N LEU A 29 9.61 -9.33 11.10
CA LEU A 29 9.27 -7.99 10.59
C LEU A 29 10.08 -6.87 11.26
N ARG A 30 10.59 -7.08 12.47
CA ARG A 30 11.62 -6.26 13.10
C ARG A 30 13.00 -6.87 12.91
N GLY A 31 13.88 -6.14 12.23
CA GLY A 31 15.29 -6.50 12.15
C GLY A 31 15.94 -6.35 13.52
N GLY A 32 16.44 -7.45 14.09
CA GLY A 32 17.39 -7.38 15.20
C GLY A 32 18.65 -6.62 14.79
N VAL A 33 19.43 -6.19 15.78
CA VAL A 33 20.67 -5.41 15.61
C VAL A 33 21.54 -6.02 14.49
N GLY A 34 21.66 -5.33 13.36
CA GLY A 34 22.46 -5.77 12.20
C GLY A 34 21.70 -6.37 11.00
N LYS A 35 20.39 -6.66 11.10
CA LYS A 35 19.60 -7.09 9.92
C LYS A 35 18.97 -5.88 9.24
N LEU A 36 19.61 -5.45 8.15
CA LEU A 36 19.10 -4.41 7.26
C LEU A 36 17.61 -4.65 6.93
N ALA A 37 16.85 -3.55 7.01
CA ALA A 37 15.47 -3.39 6.59
C ALA A 37 15.13 -3.91 5.17
N ARG A 38 16.15 -4.32 4.39
CA ARG A 38 16.07 -4.77 3.01
C ARG A 38 15.20 -6.02 2.82
N ASN A 39 15.10 -6.88 3.83
CA ASN A 39 14.31 -8.11 3.76
C ASN A 39 12.87 -7.99 4.31
N ARG A 40 12.47 -6.84 4.87
CA ARG A 40 11.13 -6.65 5.47
C ARG A 40 10.01 -6.79 4.45
N LYS A 41 10.21 -6.28 3.22
CA LYS A 41 9.24 -6.42 2.12
C LYS A 41 9.01 -7.88 1.76
N SER A 42 10.08 -8.65 1.59
CA SER A 42 9.98 -10.07 1.25
C SER A 42 9.32 -10.88 2.38
N ARG A 43 9.68 -10.61 3.64
CA ARG A 43 9.05 -11.26 4.81
C ARG A 43 7.57 -10.92 4.93
N LEU A 44 7.19 -9.65 4.70
CA LEU A 44 5.80 -9.21 4.67
C LEU A 44 5.01 -9.94 3.59
N VAL A 45 5.54 -10.04 2.37
CA VAL A 45 4.88 -10.73 1.25
C VAL A 45 4.70 -12.21 1.56
N GLU A 46 5.75 -12.88 2.05
CA GLU A 46 5.68 -14.30 2.41
C GLU A 46 4.63 -14.56 3.49
N HIS A 47 4.62 -13.75 4.56
CA HIS A 47 3.61 -13.85 5.61
C HIS A 47 2.20 -13.58 5.07
N ALA A 48 2.01 -12.54 4.25
CA ALA A 48 0.71 -12.18 3.71
C ALA A 48 0.09 -13.30 2.85
N ILE A 49 0.92 -14.01 2.08
CA ILE A 49 0.51 -15.16 1.28
C ILE A 49 0.23 -16.38 2.17
N MET A 50 1.16 -16.71 3.07
CA MET A 50 1.03 -17.90 3.95
C MET A 50 -0.17 -17.80 4.91
N ALA A 51 -0.40 -16.62 5.49
CA ALA A 51 -1.53 -16.35 6.37
C ALA A 51 -2.83 -16.03 5.61
N ARG A 52 -2.79 -16.03 4.27
CA ARG A 52 -3.93 -15.71 3.39
C ARG A 52 -4.56 -14.35 3.72
N LEU A 53 -3.73 -13.41 4.19
CA LEU A 53 -4.11 -12.01 4.41
C LEU A 53 -4.34 -11.27 3.09
N VAL A 54 -3.68 -11.73 2.03
CA VAL A 54 -3.88 -11.27 0.65
C VAL A 54 -4.19 -12.47 -0.22
N THR A 55 -5.28 -12.36 -0.96
CA THR A 55 -5.74 -13.35 -1.92
C THR A 55 -5.69 -12.78 -3.33
N PRO A 56 -5.74 -13.63 -4.38
CA PRO A 56 -5.80 -13.16 -5.76
C PRO A 56 -6.98 -12.22 -6.02
N THR A 57 -8.10 -12.39 -5.30
CA THR A 57 -9.29 -11.54 -5.41
C THR A 57 -9.00 -10.10 -4.98
N ASP A 58 -8.09 -9.91 -4.02
CA ASP A 58 -7.71 -8.58 -3.52
C ASP A 58 -6.90 -7.78 -4.56
N LEU A 59 -6.37 -8.43 -5.60
CA LEU A 59 -5.64 -7.74 -6.67
C LEU A 59 -6.53 -6.78 -7.45
N ALA A 60 -7.85 -6.99 -7.49
CA ALA A 60 -8.79 -6.06 -8.10
C ALA A 60 -8.89 -4.72 -7.35
N LEU A 61 -8.59 -4.72 -6.04
CA LEU A 61 -8.60 -3.50 -5.21
C LEU A 61 -7.46 -2.54 -5.58
N LEU A 62 -6.39 -3.04 -6.20
CA LEU A 62 -5.27 -2.22 -6.64
C LEU A 62 -5.69 -1.24 -7.75
N ASP A 63 -6.63 -1.62 -8.59
CA ASP A 63 -7.09 -0.79 -9.71
C ASP A 63 -8.24 0.14 -9.28
N ALA A 64 -9.00 -0.24 -8.24
CA ALA A 64 -10.05 0.59 -7.65
C ALA A 64 -9.51 1.77 -6.82
N GLY A 65 -8.26 1.67 -6.33
CA GLY A 65 -7.60 2.65 -5.48
C GLY A 65 -6.88 3.79 -6.21
N GLN A 66 -7.01 3.88 -7.54
CA GLN A 66 -6.55 5.07 -8.26
C GLN A 66 -7.22 6.28 -7.61
N PRO A 67 -6.45 7.28 -7.14
CA PRO A 67 -7.06 8.56 -6.77
C PRO A 67 -7.85 8.95 -8.00
N ARG A 68 -9.18 9.00 -7.88
CA ARG A 68 -10.02 9.60 -8.91
C ARG A 68 -9.44 10.99 -9.04
N GLU A 69 -8.64 11.22 -10.07
CA GLU A 69 -8.21 12.55 -10.45
C GLU A 69 -9.53 13.28 -10.59
N ILE A 70 -9.81 14.15 -9.62
CA ILE A 70 -10.96 15.01 -9.66
C ILE A 70 -10.59 15.97 -10.77
N ALA A 71 -10.84 15.54 -12.02
CA ALA A 71 -10.64 16.35 -13.19
C ALA A 71 -11.38 17.66 -12.88
N PRO A 72 -10.75 18.83 -13.04
CA PRO A 72 -11.46 20.08 -12.89
C PRO A 72 -12.61 20.01 -13.86
N GLN A 73 -13.82 19.88 -13.30
CA GLN A 73 -15.07 20.11 -13.98
C GLN A 73 -14.98 21.54 -14.51
N THR A 74 -14.44 21.69 -15.71
CA THR A 74 -14.50 22.92 -16.46
C THR A 74 -15.97 23.23 -16.55
N ALA A 75 -16.37 24.28 -15.86
CA ALA A 75 -17.72 24.79 -15.88
C ALA A 75 -18.03 25.18 -17.32
N SER A 76 -18.55 24.23 -18.09
CA SER A 76 -19.30 24.51 -19.30
C SER A 76 -20.67 25.01 -18.83
N GLY A 77 -20.76 26.32 -18.75
CA GLY A 77 -21.96 27.06 -18.39
C GLY A 77 -21.91 28.43 -19.05
N GLY A 78 -21.98 28.44 -20.39
CA GLY A 78 -22.50 29.60 -21.10
C GLY A 78 -24.02 29.71 -20.87
N SER A 79 -24.56 30.93 -21.07
CA SER A 79 -25.99 31.33 -20.98
C SER A 79 -26.43 31.74 -19.57
N THR A 80 -27.05 32.90 -19.29
CA THR A 80 -27.75 33.89 -20.11
C THR A 80 -27.93 35.20 -19.29
N ARG A 81 -27.55 36.36 -19.82
CA ARG A 81 -28.32 37.64 -19.91
C ARG A 81 -27.41 38.80 -20.25
#